data_AF-A0A6I2UDJ7-F1
#
_entry.id   AF-A0A6I2UDJ7-F1
#
_cell.length_a   1.000
_cell.length_b   1.000
_cell.length_c   1.000
_cell.angle_alpha   90.00
_cell.angle_beta   90.00
_cell.angle_gamma   90.00
#
_symmetry.space_group_name_H-M   'P 1'
#
loop_
_entity.id
_entity.type
_entity.pdbx_description
1 polymer ?
#
loop_
_entity_poly.entity_id
_entity_poly.type
_entity_poly.pdbx_seq_one_letter_code
_entity_poly.pdbx_strand_id
1 'polypeptide(L)'
;MTRFRELRLQKGYTQEAFRKIYNERYNRNYTSAAISMIEHGKRMPELGALIDFADFYDVSLDYLLGRDMAGNQDRQIYRQLRDIMERLHSIKVDEGKSELPVVKEDIEMLGCLLQQSAVLAKRVELEDNAWYRF
;
A
#
# COMPACT_ATOMS: atom_id res chain seq x y z
N MET A 1 -3.44 8.36 4.63
CA MET A 1 -4.81 8.47 5.18
C MET A 1 -5.43 7.08 5.10
N THR A 2 -6.10 6.59 6.15
CA THR A 2 -6.72 5.25 6.12
C THR A 2 -8.23 5.33 5.90
N ARG A 3 -8.81 4.26 5.33
CA ARG A 3 -10.25 4.15 5.04
C ARG A 3 -11.15 4.37 6.25
N PHE A 4 -10.66 4.07 7.46
CA PHE A 4 -11.35 4.37 8.71
C PHE A 4 -11.70 5.86 8.85
N ARG A 5 -10.76 6.74 8.52
CA ARG A 5 -10.96 8.19 8.61
C ARG A 5 -11.99 8.66 7.57
N GLU A 6 -11.90 8.12 6.36
CA GLU A 6 -12.80 8.47 5.25
C GLU A 6 -14.25 8.08 5.57
N LEU A 7 -14.47 6.84 6.03
CA LEU A 7 -15.79 6.35 6.41
C LEU A 7 -16.40 7.16 7.57
N ARG A 8 -15.58 7.54 8.56
CA ARG A 8 -16.04 8.42 9.65
C ARG A 8 -16.50 9.78 9.13
N LEU A 9 -15.73 10.39 8.22
CA LEU A 9 -16.06 11.69 7.64
C LEU A 9 -17.28 11.62 6.74
N GLN A 10 -17.46 10.54 5.97
CA GLN A 10 -18.65 10.30 5.15
C GLN A 10 -19.93 10.24 5.99
N LYS A 11 -19.85 9.65 7.20
CA LYS A 11 -20.96 9.63 8.16
C LYS A 11 -21.13 10.93 8.95
N GLY A 12 -20.24 11.92 8.76
CA GLY A 12 -20.31 13.23 9.41
C GLY A 12 -19.92 13.25 10.89
N TYR A 13 -19.23 12.22 11.39
CA TYR A 13 -18.87 12.15 12.81
C TYR A 13 -17.52 12.81 13.11
N THR A 14 -17.44 13.53 14.23
CA THR A 14 -16.14 13.88 14.83
C THR A 14 -15.49 12.63 15.44
N GLN A 15 -14.17 12.64 15.66
CA GLN A 15 -13.48 11.51 16.30
C GLN A 15 -14.07 11.19 17.69
N GLU A 16 -14.43 12.22 18.47
CA GLU A 16 -15.01 12.03 19.80
C GLU A 16 -16.43 11.46 19.74
N ALA A 17 -17.27 11.96 18.83
CA ALA A 17 -18.63 11.47 18.66
C ALA A 17 -18.62 10.00 18.21
N PHE A 18 -17.81 9.68 17.19
CA PHE A 18 -17.62 8.32 16.71
C PHE A 18 -17.17 7.39 17.85
N ARG A 19 -16.13 7.78 18.58
CA ARG A 19 -15.58 7.00 19.69
C ARG A 19 -16.63 6.68 20.75
N LYS A 20 -17.45 7.66 21.16
CA LYS A 20 -18.52 7.45 22.17
C LYS A 20 -19.54 6.43 21.67
N ILE A 21 -20.10 6.65 20.48
CA ILE A 21 -21.11 5.77 19.88
C ILE A 21 -20.56 4.35 19.70
N TYR A 22 -19.34 4.22 19.20
CA TYR A 22 -18.70 2.94 18.95
C TYR A 22 -18.42 2.18 20.25
N ASN A 23 -17.86 2.85 21.26
CA ASN A 23 -17.60 2.26 22.57
C ASN A 23 -18.88 1.77 23.25
N GLU A 24 -19.95 2.56 23.19
CA GLU A 24 -21.26 2.21 23.74
C GLU A 24 -21.89 1.02 22.99
N ARG A 25 -21.81 1.00 21.65
CA ARG A 25 -22.44 -0.03 20.81
C ARG A 25 -21.77 -1.40 20.92
N TYR A 26 -20.44 -1.45 20.95
CA TYR A 26 -19.67 -2.69 20.94
C TYR A 26 -19.03 -3.03 22.28
N ASN A 27 -19.40 -2.29 23.34
CA ASN A 27 -18.83 -2.44 24.69
C ASN A 27 -17.28 -2.38 24.68
N ARG A 28 -16.73 -1.40 23.97
CA ARG A 28 -15.29 -1.17 23.80
C ARG A 28 -14.84 0.04 24.60
N ASN A 29 -13.54 0.11 24.91
CA ASN A 29 -12.93 1.21 25.67
C ASN A 29 -11.82 1.91 24.88
N TYR A 30 -12.12 2.35 23.64
CA TYR A 30 -11.15 3.12 22.87
C TYR A 30 -10.98 4.55 23.41
N THR A 31 -9.73 4.99 23.50
CA THR A 31 -9.37 6.38 23.81
C THR A 31 -9.27 7.21 22.52
N SER A 32 -9.36 8.55 22.61
CA SER A 32 -9.17 9.42 21.43
C SER A 32 -7.81 9.21 20.76
N ALA A 33 -6.76 8.99 21.57
CA ALA A 33 -5.42 8.69 21.05
C ALA A 33 -5.40 7.36 20.26
N ALA A 34 -6.09 6.33 20.75
CA ALA A 34 -6.18 5.05 20.06
C ALA A 34 -6.90 5.17 18.71
N ILE A 35 -8.05 5.85 18.65
CA ILE A 35 -8.78 6.11 17.40
C ILE A 35 -7.92 6.93 16.43
N SER A 36 -7.23 7.96 16.92
CA SER A 36 -6.32 8.75 16.09
C SER A 36 -5.19 7.89 15.52
N MET A 37 -4.56 7.02 16.32
CA MET A 37 -3.53 6.12 15.81
C MET A 37 -4.06 5.15 14.74
N ILE A 38 -5.29 4.65 14.89
CA ILE A 38 -5.96 3.78 13.90
C ILE A 38 -6.22 4.54 12.59
N GLU A 39 -6.78 5.74 12.67
CA GLU A 39 -7.08 6.59 11.50
C GLU A 39 -5.82 7.10 10.77
N HIS A 40 -4.69 7.13 11.45
CA HIS A 40 -3.40 7.45 10.85
C HIS A 40 -2.60 6.21 10.44
N GLY A 41 -3.15 5.00 10.61
CA GLY A 41 -2.47 3.74 10.26
C GLY A 41 -1.27 3.41 11.15
N LYS A 42 -1.10 4.11 12.27
CA LYS A 42 -0.01 3.88 13.24
C LYS A 42 -0.27 2.67 14.15
N ARG A 43 -1.53 2.24 14.24
CA ARG A 43 -1.94 1.09 15.06
C ARG A 43 -3.07 0.34 14.36
N MET A 44 -2.96 -0.99 14.30
CA MET A 44 -4.04 -1.83 13.79
C MET A 44 -5.04 -2.14 14.92
N PRO A 45 -6.36 -2.08 14.65
CA PRO A 45 -7.35 -2.66 15.53
C PRO A 45 -7.12 -4.17 15.70
N GLU A 46 -7.55 -4.72 16.83
CA GLU A 46 -7.64 -6.17 16.98
C GLU A 46 -8.69 -6.75 16.03
N LEU A 47 -8.59 -8.05 15.69
CA LEU A 47 -9.48 -8.69 14.72
C LEU A 47 -10.96 -8.51 15.07
N GLY A 48 -11.32 -8.67 16.34
CA GLY A 48 -12.69 -8.48 16.80
C GLY A 48 -13.18 -7.04 16.56
N ALA A 49 -12.35 -6.05 16.85
CA ALA A 49 -12.70 -4.66 16.57
C ALA A 49 -12.77 -4.37 15.08
N LEU A 50 -11.94 -5.02 14.26
CA LEU A 50 -12.00 -4.87 12.81
C LEU A 50 -13.35 -5.33 12.23
N ILE A 51 -13.88 -6.44 12.75
CA ILE A 51 -15.23 -6.93 12.42
C ILE A 51 -16.27 -5.91 12.88
N ASP A 52 -16.19 -5.44 14.13
CA ASP A 52 -17.08 -4.41 14.66
C ASP A 52 -17.07 -3.13 13.81
N PHE A 53 -15.90 -2.70 13.30
CA PHE A 53 -15.78 -1.56 12.40
C PHE A 53 -16.46 -1.81 11.05
N ALA A 54 -16.32 -3.01 10.48
CA ALA A 54 -16.98 -3.39 9.23
C ALA A 54 -18.50 -3.34 9.39
N ASP A 55 -19.00 -3.92 10.48
CA ASP A 55 -20.42 -3.92 10.83
C ASP A 55 -20.93 -2.50 11.14
N PHE A 56 -20.12 -1.65 11.77
CA PHE A 56 -20.52 -0.28 12.10
C PHE A 56 -20.68 0.59 10.85
N TYR A 57 -19.75 0.46 9.91
CA TYR A 57 -19.74 1.24 8.68
C TYR A 57 -20.54 0.60 7.54
N ASP A 58 -21.04 -0.63 7.74
CA ASP A 58 -21.77 -1.42 6.74
C ASP A 58 -20.93 -1.66 5.47
N VAL A 59 -19.69 -2.11 5.68
CA VAL A 59 -18.71 -2.39 4.60
C VAL A 59 -18.06 -3.75 4.82
N SER A 60 -17.50 -4.35 3.76
CA SER A 60 -16.75 -5.59 3.91
C SER A 60 -15.41 -5.37 4.62
N LEU A 61 -14.91 -6.42 5.29
CA LEU A 61 -13.55 -6.42 5.84
C LEU A 61 -12.50 -6.16 4.76
N ASP A 62 -12.70 -6.75 3.57
CA ASP A 62 -11.83 -6.51 2.41
C ASP A 62 -11.83 -5.04 2.00
N TYR A 63 -12.97 -4.35 2.09
CA TYR A 63 -13.03 -2.90 1.89
C TYR A 63 -12.24 -2.16 2.98
N LEU A 64 -12.40 -2.46 4.26
CA LEU A 64 -11.63 -1.77 5.31
C LEU A 64 -10.12 -1.95 5.15
N LEU A 65 -9.71 -3.15 4.73
CA LEU A 65 -8.33 -3.56 4.52
C LEU A 65 -7.79 -3.20 3.13
N GLY A 66 -8.58 -2.57 2.26
CA GLY A 66 -8.17 -2.19 0.92
C GLY A 66 -7.91 -3.34 -0.06
N ARG A 67 -8.47 -4.52 0.21
CA ARG A 67 -8.41 -5.72 -0.65
C ARG A 67 -9.52 -5.78 -1.69
N ASP A 68 -10.59 -5.01 -1.53
CA ASP A 68 -11.65 -4.80 -2.53
C ASP A 68 -11.15 -4.19 -3.85
N MET A 69 -10.01 -3.48 -3.83
CA MET A 69 -9.30 -3.01 -5.02
C MET A 69 -8.47 -4.12 -5.70
N ALA A 70 -8.72 -5.40 -5.39
CA ALA A 70 -8.19 -6.54 -6.14
C ALA A 70 -8.57 -6.52 -7.64
N GLY A 71 -9.43 -5.59 -8.07
CA GLY A 71 -9.76 -5.34 -9.46
C GLY A 71 -9.09 -4.16 -10.16
N ASN A 72 -8.31 -3.29 -9.48
CA ASN A 72 -7.77 -2.12 -10.18
C ASN A 72 -6.41 -1.64 -9.67
N GLN A 73 -5.39 -1.94 -10.47
CA GLN A 73 -4.29 -1.02 -10.73
C GLN A 73 -3.68 -0.35 -9.49
N ASP A 74 -3.14 -1.17 -8.57
CA ASP A 74 -1.80 -0.84 -8.13
C ASP A 74 -0.98 -0.76 -9.41
N ARG A 75 -0.81 0.49 -9.88
CA ARG A 75 0.13 0.93 -10.91
C ARG A 75 1.49 0.55 -10.37
N GLN A 76 1.79 -0.74 -10.44
CA GLN A 76 2.97 -1.24 -9.83
C GLN A 76 4.06 -0.87 -10.81
N ILE A 77 4.63 0.31 -10.57
CA ILE A 77 5.82 0.80 -11.24
C ILE A 77 6.86 -0.32 -11.20
N TYR A 78 6.89 -1.11 -10.11
CA TYR A 78 7.65 -2.35 -10.03
C TYR A 78 7.28 -3.42 -11.07
N ARG A 79 6.00 -3.73 -11.33
CA ARG A 79 5.62 -4.70 -12.39
C ARG A 79 5.94 -4.17 -13.78
N GLN A 80 5.70 -2.88 -14.02
CA GLN A 80 6.04 -2.23 -15.29
C GLN A 80 7.56 -2.20 -15.52
N LEU A 81 8.34 -1.82 -14.50
CA LEU A 81 9.80 -1.84 -14.52
C LEU A 81 10.33 -3.27 -14.70
N ARG A 82 9.71 -4.26 -14.06
CA ARG A 82 10.09 -5.67 -14.22
C ARG A 82 9.86 -6.15 -15.66
N ASP A 83 8.71 -5.85 -16.25
CA ASP A 83 8.42 -6.19 -17.65
C ASP A 83 9.42 -5.51 -18.61
N ILE A 84 9.76 -4.24 -18.34
CA ILE A 84 10.82 -3.52 -19.08
C ILE A 84 12.19 -4.20 -18.90
N MET A 85 12.55 -4.65 -17.69
CA MET A 85 13.79 -5.38 -17.43
C MET A 85 13.84 -6.70 -18.20
N GLU A 86 12.75 -7.46 -18.21
CA GLU A 86 12.66 -8.74 -18.92
C GLU A 86 12.76 -8.54 -20.45
N ARG A 87 12.12 -7.49 -20.98
CA ARG A 87 12.25 -7.09 -22.40
C ARG A 87 13.66 -6.63 -22.77
N LEU A 88 14.32 -5.84 -21.93
CA LEU A 88 15.71 -5.40 -22.16
C LEU A 88 16.71 -6.55 -22.14
N HIS A 89 16.52 -7.55 -21.28
CA HIS A 89 17.34 -8.77 -21.28
C HIS A 89 17.14 -9.59 -22.57
N SER A 90 15.91 -9.59 -23.11
CA SER A 90 15.58 -10.27 -24.36
C SER A 90 16.23 -9.63 -25.60
N ILE A 91 16.52 -8.32 -25.55
CA ILE A 91 17.16 -7.56 -26.63
C ILE A 91 18.68 -7.85 -26.72
N LYS A 92 19.30 -8.40 -25.67
CA LYS A 92 20.74 -8.74 -25.67
C LYS A 92 21.08 -10.07 -26.38
N VAL A 93 20.14 -10.69 -27.10
CA VAL A 93 20.40 -11.90 -27.91
C VAL A 93 20.57 -11.54 -29.38
N ASP A 94 21.63 -10.80 -29.69
CA ASP A 94 22.32 -10.94 -30.98
C ASP A 94 23.79 -10.54 -30.76
N GLU A 95 24.60 -11.50 -30.33
CA GLU A 95 26.06 -11.37 -30.17
C GLU A 95 26.75 -11.31 -31.55
N GLY A 96 26.32 -10.38 -32.39
CA GLY A 96 26.62 -10.32 -33.80
C GLY A 96 27.09 -8.95 -34.26
N LYS A 97 28.28 -8.53 -33.78
CA LYS A 97 29.16 -7.46 -34.30
C LYS A 97 29.01 -6.05 -33.69
N SER A 98 30.01 -5.68 -32.86
CA SER A 98 30.56 -4.33 -32.62
C SER A 98 29.61 -3.27 -32.01
N GLU A 99 29.91 -2.47 -30.97
CA GLU A 99 31.05 -1.57 -30.76
C GLU A 99 31.21 -1.13 -29.28
N LEU A 100 32.47 -0.93 -28.85
CA LEU A 100 32.99 -0.12 -27.72
C LEU A 100 32.66 -0.54 -26.25
N PRO A 101 33.68 -0.90 -25.43
CA PRO A 101 33.50 -1.32 -24.03
C PRO A 101 32.78 -0.30 -23.14
N VAL A 102 32.95 1.00 -23.43
CA VAL A 102 32.28 2.09 -22.70
C VAL A 102 30.76 2.05 -22.87
N VAL A 103 30.26 1.74 -24.06
CA VAL A 103 28.81 1.65 -24.33
C VAL A 103 28.20 0.45 -23.60
N LYS A 104 28.96 -0.65 -23.47
CA LYS A 104 28.54 -1.82 -22.69
C LYS A 104 28.47 -1.50 -21.19
N GLU A 105 29.46 -0.79 -20.65
CA GLU A 105 29.49 -0.31 -19.26
C GLU A 105 28.33 0.66 -18.99
N ASP A 106 28.07 1.62 -19.88
CA ASP A 106 26.95 2.56 -19.76
C ASP A 106 25.59 1.85 -19.74
N ILE A 107 25.41 0.84 -20.60
CA ILE A 107 24.19 0.02 -20.63
C ILE A 107 24.05 -0.80 -19.33
N GLU A 108 25.14 -1.32 -18.79
CA GLU A 108 25.16 -2.03 -17.51
C GLU A 108 24.85 -1.09 -16.34
N MET A 109 25.41 0.12 -16.34
CA MET A 109 25.11 1.17 -15.35
C MET A 109 23.64 1.58 -15.39
N LEU A 110 23.06 1.77 -16.58
CA LEU A 110 21.63 2.02 -16.75
C LEU A 110 20.77 0.87 -16.21
N GLY A 111 21.19 -0.38 -16.43
CA GLY A 111 20.54 -1.57 -15.87
C GLY A 111 20.54 -1.57 -14.34
N CYS A 112 21.68 -1.27 -13.72
CA CYS A 112 21.81 -1.15 -12.27
C CYS A 112 20.94 -0.02 -11.69
N LEU A 113 20.91 1.15 -12.32
CA LEU A 113 20.07 2.27 -11.89
C LEU A 113 18.58 1.95 -11.97
N LEU A 114 18.16 1.25 -13.03
CA LEU A 114 16.78 0.80 -13.19
C LEU A 114 16.39 -0.27 -12.15
N GLN A 115 17.32 -1.18 -11.83
CA GLN A 115 17.10 -2.17 -10.76
C GLN A 115 16.98 -1.49 -9.39
N GLN A 116 17.80 -0.48 -9.11
CA GLN A 116 17.73 0.30 -7.87
C GLN A 116 16.42 1.09 -7.79
N SER A 117 15.98 1.73 -8.87
CA SER A 117 14.72 2.46 -8.90
C SER A 117 13.52 1.53 -8.68
N ALA A 118 13.54 0.30 -9.20
CA ALA A 118 12.52 -0.71 -8.92
C ALA A 118 12.48 -1.13 -7.44
N VAL A 119 13.64 -1.30 -6.79
CA VAL A 119 13.72 -1.59 -5.35
C VAL A 119 13.19 -0.43 -4.51
N LEU A 120 13.51 0.81 -4.89
CA LEU A 120 13.03 2.01 -4.20
C LEU A 120 11.53 2.18 -4.38
N ALA A 121 10.99 1.99 -5.58
CA ALA A 121 9.55 2.03 -5.84
C ALA A 121 8.79 1.02 -4.95
N LYS A 122 9.29 -0.21 -4.84
CA LYS A 122 8.73 -1.22 -3.94
C LYS A 122 8.74 -0.76 -2.47
N ARG A 123 9.81 -0.07 -2.02
CA ARG A 123 9.87 0.46 -0.64
C ARG A 123 8.85 1.57 -0.43
N VAL A 124 8.71 2.49 -1.37
CA VAL A 124 7.70 3.58 -1.31
C VAL A 124 6.29 3.00 -1.28
N GLU A 125 5.98 2.03 -2.15
CA GLU A 125 4.69 1.32 -2.16
C GLU A 125 4.41 0.58 -0.85
N LEU A 126 5.45 0.07 -0.17
CA LEU A 126 5.34 -0.58 1.14
C LEU A 126 5.25 0.42 2.31
N GLU A 127 5.81 1.63 2.16
CA GLU A 127 5.66 2.71 3.14
C GLU A 127 4.26 3.33 3.12
N ASP A 128 3.65 3.45 1.94
CA ASP A 128 2.23 3.81 1.80
C ASP A 128 1.31 2.71 2.40
N ASN A 129 1.77 1.45 2.39
CA ASN A 129 1.08 0.29 2.96
C ASN A 129 1.68 -0.16 4.31
N ALA A 130 1.97 0.79 5.19
CA ALA A 130 2.71 0.65 6.47
C ALA A 130 2.27 -0.46 7.46
N TRP A 131 1.23 -1.23 7.17
CA TRP A 131 0.57 -2.13 8.11
C TRP A 131 0.66 -3.63 7.74
N TYR A 132 1.09 -4.01 6.53
CA TYR A 132 1.34 -5.41 6.14
C TYR A 132 2.81 -5.81 6.32
N ARG A 133 3.33 -5.72 7.54
CA ARG A 133 4.67 -6.25 7.88
C ARG A 133 4.60 -7.34 8.93
N PHE A 134 3.92 -8.45 8.65
CA PHE A 134 4.15 -9.77 9.26
C PHE A 134 3.68 -10.86 8.30
#